data_AF-A0AAN6DCT9-F1
#
_entry.id   AF-A0AAN6DCT9-F1
#
_cell.length_a   1.000
_cell.length_b   1.000
_cell.length_c   1.000
_cell.angle_alpha   90.00
_cell.angle_beta   90.00
_cell.angle_gamma   90.00
#
_symmetry.space_group_name_H-M   'P 1'
#
loop_
_entity.id
_entity.type
_entity.pdbx_description
1 polymer ?
#
loop_
_entity_poly.entity_id
_entity_poly.type
_entity_poly.pdbx_seq_one_letter_code
_entity_poly.pdbx_strand_id
1 'polypeptide(L)'
;MDQRVRLIFTQKPRSSNNDHSSGLLYALGSVDRPHRNSVKKKTWVARSYYHMKMDSLNVKVQQKLKELESLQQIRDLTKHLNVSLEEFAGQIELLGEEAGSIETVTQNWMRIIRAVSLASNSLSNYKEEDYETERPMTERLVRCKIDESQKIITKN
;
A
#
# COMPACT_ATOMS: atom_id res chain seq x y z
N MET A 1 28.91 45.76 2.03
CA MET A 1 29.21 44.32 2.03
C MET A 1 28.44 43.71 0.87
N ASP A 2 28.89 44.04 -0.34
CA ASP A 2 29.81 43.24 -1.17
C ASP A 2 29.02 42.23 -2.00
N GLN A 3 28.59 42.64 -3.19
CA GLN A 3 29.31 42.47 -4.47
C GLN A 3 29.29 41.02 -4.97
N ARG A 4 28.41 40.74 -5.95
CA ARG A 4 28.73 40.37 -7.36
C ARG A 4 29.21 38.90 -7.49
N VAL A 5 28.77 38.06 -8.43
CA VAL A 5 28.71 38.23 -9.88
C VAL A 5 27.82 37.10 -10.46
N ARG A 6 26.85 37.45 -11.32
CA ARG A 6 26.25 36.54 -12.31
C ARG A 6 27.27 36.31 -13.43
N LEU A 7 27.68 35.07 -13.67
CA LEU A 7 28.46 34.73 -14.87
C LEU A 7 27.48 34.40 -16.01
N ILE A 8 27.40 35.34 -16.95
CA ILE A 8 26.69 35.21 -18.22
C ILE A 8 27.63 34.53 -19.22
N PHE A 9 27.06 33.60 -19.97
CA PHE A 9 27.61 32.89 -21.11
C PHE A 9 27.74 33.83 -22.32
N THR A 10 28.92 34.00 -22.93
CA THR A 10 29.11 34.35 -24.36
C THR A 10 30.50 33.84 -24.81
N GLN A 11 30.58 32.85 -25.69
CA GLN A 11 30.69 32.94 -27.16
C GLN A 11 32.06 33.47 -27.68
N LYS A 12 32.81 32.55 -28.28
CA LYS A 12 34.00 32.69 -29.18
C LYS A 12 33.62 33.42 -30.51
N PRO A 13 34.50 33.80 -31.48
CA PRO A 13 35.91 34.25 -31.56
C PRO A 13 36.09 35.59 -32.36
N ARG A 14 37.36 36.03 -32.53
CA ARG A 14 38.01 36.86 -33.62
C ARG A 14 38.94 37.89 -32.93
N SER A 15 40.13 38.26 -33.40
CA SER A 15 40.64 38.51 -34.75
C SER A 15 42.17 38.75 -34.70
N SER A 16 42.87 38.37 -35.78
CA SER A 16 43.91 39.10 -36.53
C SER A 16 44.97 40.00 -35.86
N ASN A 17 46.24 39.78 -36.24
CA ASN A 17 47.26 40.76 -36.74
C ASN A 17 48.69 40.23 -36.39
N ASN A 18 49.51 39.82 -37.37
CA ASN A 18 50.44 40.64 -38.18
C ASN A 18 51.53 41.36 -37.34
N ASP A 19 52.79 40.88 -37.37
CA ASP A 19 53.86 41.41 -38.24
C ASP A 19 55.30 41.06 -37.77
N HIS A 20 56.05 40.48 -38.72
CA HIS A 20 57.45 40.74 -39.11
C HIS A 20 58.54 41.07 -38.06
N SER A 21 59.57 40.20 -37.95
CA SER A 21 60.98 40.60 -38.13
C SER A 21 61.95 39.40 -38.19
N SER A 22 62.92 39.57 -39.09
CA SER A 22 63.92 38.64 -39.61
C SER A 22 64.98 38.17 -38.59
N GLY A 23 65.57 37.00 -38.86
CA GLY A 23 66.81 36.57 -38.22
C GLY A 23 67.28 35.18 -38.67
N LEU A 24 68.11 35.13 -39.71
CA LEU A 24 68.95 33.97 -40.02
C LEU A 24 70.08 33.88 -38.98
N LEU A 25 70.37 32.69 -38.43
CA LEU A 25 71.71 32.29 -37.99
C LEU A 25 71.79 30.78 -37.70
N TYR A 26 72.92 30.20 -38.12
CA TYR A 26 73.25 28.78 -38.15
C TYR A 26 73.57 28.16 -36.78
N ALA A 27 73.32 26.85 -36.68
CA ALA A 27 74.06 25.79 -35.98
C ALA A 27 74.64 26.01 -34.55
N LEU A 28 74.21 25.18 -33.59
CA LEU A 28 75.07 24.24 -32.81
C LEU A 28 74.31 23.66 -31.59
N GLY A 29 74.36 22.33 -31.44
CA GLY A 29 74.26 21.68 -30.13
C GLY A 29 72.92 21.05 -29.75
N SER A 30 72.64 19.85 -30.28
CA SER A 30 71.77 18.89 -29.60
C SER A 30 72.42 18.46 -28.28
N VAL A 31 71.97 18.99 -27.16
CA VAL A 31 72.19 18.38 -25.84
C VAL A 31 70.97 17.50 -25.55
N ASP A 32 71.06 16.25 -26.01
CA ASP A 32 70.14 15.19 -25.62
C ASP A 32 70.27 14.96 -24.10
N ARG A 33 69.23 15.31 -23.33
CA ARG A 33 69.00 14.73 -22.00
C ARG A 33 67.94 13.65 -22.13
N PRO A 34 68.29 12.36 -22.06
CA PRO A 34 67.27 11.33 -21.93
C PRO A 34 66.84 11.16 -20.46
N HIS A 35 65.57 10.79 -20.30
CA HIS A 35 65.08 9.95 -19.20
C HIS A 35 64.50 10.59 -17.91
N ARG A 36 63.43 11.40 -18.03
CA ARG A 36 62.50 11.67 -16.88
C ARG A 36 61.00 11.55 -17.21
N ASN A 37 60.66 11.03 -18.39
CA ASN A 37 59.28 11.02 -18.90
C ASN A 37 58.58 9.65 -18.82
N SER A 38 59.30 8.57 -18.51
CA SER A 38 58.72 7.22 -18.47
C SER A 38 58.03 6.90 -17.13
N VAL A 39 58.63 7.32 -16.00
CA VAL A 39 58.07 7.07 -14.65
C VAL A 39 56.77 7.83 -14.43
N LYS A 40 56.71 9.11 -14.85
CA LYS A 40 55.51 9.93 -14.72
C LYS A 40 54.34 9.33 -15.52
N LYS A 41 54.57 8.92 -16.78
CA LYS A 41 53.52 8.33 -17.64
C LYS A 41 52.94 7.04 -17.04
N LYS A 42 53.75 6.17 -16.45
CA LYS A 42 53.27 4.93 -15.79
C LYS A 42 52.40 5.22 -14.56
N THR A 43 52.74 6.24 -13.75
CA THR A 43 51.94 6.61 -12.56
C THR A 43 50.58 7.22 -12.90
N TRP A 44 50.46 7.93 -14.03
CA TRP A 44 49.18 8.50 -14.48
C TRP A 44 48.21 7.42 -14.95
N VAL A 45 48.70 6.39 -15.64
CA VAL A 45 47.86 5.30 -16.17
C VAL A 45 47.31 4.44 -15.04
N ALA A 46 48.13 4.07 -14.05
CA ALA A 46 47.67 3.32 -12.88
C ALA A 46 46.63 4.13 -12.07
N ARG A 47 46.89 5.41 -11.82
CA ARG A 47 45.95 6.30 -11.11
C ARG A 47 44.61 6.45 -11.84
N SER A 48 44.64 6.57 -13.16
CA SER A 48 43.45 6.62 -14.01
C SER A 48 42.64 5.32 -13.92
N TYR A 49 43.30 4.16 -13.98
CA TYR A 49 42.64 2.86 -13.85
C TYR A 49 41.93 2.68 -12.48
N TYR A 50 42.59 3.07 -11.38
CA TYR A 50 41.97 3.01 -10.05
C TYR A 50 40.81 3.99 -9.90
N HIS A 51 40.90 5.18 -10.49
CA HIS A 51 39.80 6.15 -10.51
C HIS A 51 38.60 5.57 -11.26
N MET A 52 38.82 5.03 -12.47
CA MET A 52 37.75 4.47 -13.30
C MET A 52 37.11 3.22 -12.67
N LYS A 53 37.91 2.40 -11.96
CA LYS A 53 37.41 1.28 -11.17
C LYS A 53 36.56 1.74 -9.98
N MET A 54 37.00 2.78 -9.25
CA MET A 54 36.22 3.37 -8.15
C MET A 54 34.93 4.01 -8.65
N ASP A 55 34.94 4.69 -9.80
CA ASP A 55 33.74 5.25 -10.41
C ASP A 55 32.76 4.14 -10.79
N SER A 56 33.24 3.04 -11.38
CA SER A 56 32.39 1.89 -11.74
C SER A 56 31.75 1.20 -10.52
N LEU A 57 32.48 1.14 -9.40
CA LEU A 57 31.98 0.61 -8.13
C LEU A 57 30.97 1.56 -7.49
N ASN A 58 31.25 2.86 -7.49
CA ASN A 58 30.32 3.88 -7.02
C ASN A 58 29.00 3.84 -7.80
N VAL A 59 29.05 3.68 -9.12
CA VAL A 59 27.83 3.53 -9.95
C VAL A 59 27.01 2.31 -9.52
N LYS A 60 27.67 1.16 -9.28
CA LYS A 60 26.98 -0.05 -8.79
C LYS A 60 26.38 0.14 -7.40
N VAL A 61 27.11 0.80 -6.50
CA VAL A 61 26.62 1.11 -5.15
C VAL A 61 25.39 2.01 -5.23
N GLN A 62 25.43 3.07 -6.05
CA GLN A 62 24.30 3.97 -6.25
C GLN A 62 23.09 3.23 -6.83
N GLN A 63 23.30 2.33 -7.78
CA GLN A 63 22.24 1.48 -8.31
C GLN A 63 21.61 0.59 -7.22
N LYS A 64 22.42 -0.03 -6.37
CA LYS A 64 21.94 -0.86 -5.25
C LYS A 64 21.21 -0.06 -4.18
N LEU A 65 21.65 1.16 -3.89
CA LEU A 65 20.95 2.05 -2.97
C LEU A 65 19.55 2.43 -3.51
N LYS A 66 19.46 2.70 -4.82
CA LYS A 66 18.18 2.97 -5.46
C LYS A 66 17.25 1.75 -5.46
N GLU A 67 17.81 0.56 -5.71
CA GLU A 67 17.05 -0.70 -5.59
C GLU A 67 16.54 -0.89 -4.16
N LEU A 68 17.37 -0.66 -3.15
CA LEU A 68 16.95 -0.75 -1.74
C LEU A 68 15.85 0.25 -1.38
N GLU A 69 15.93 1.49 -1.84
CA GLU A 69 14.88 2.48 -1.64
C GLU A 69 13.55 2.01 -2.25
N SER A 70 13.58 1.47 -3.48
CA SER A 70 12.39 0.92 -4.12
C SER A 70 11.78 -0.26 -3.35
N LEU A 71 12.63 -1.14 -2.79
CA LEU A 71 12.18 -2.26 -1.96
C LEU A 71 11.59 -1.79 -0.63
N GLN A 72 12.13 -0.73 -0.04
CA GLN A 72 11.56 -0.12 1.17
C GLN A 72 10.18 0.47 0.90
N GLN A 73 10.00 1.16 -0.23
CA GLN A 73 8.70 1.67 -0.64
C GLN A 73 7.68 0.53 -0.83
N ILE A 74 8.07 -0.55 -1.52
CA ILE A 74 7.21 -1.72 -1.67
C ILE A 74 6.84 -2.31 -0.32
N ARG A 75 7.82 -2.48 0.59
CA ARG A 75 7.57 -2.98 1.95
C ARG A 75 6.56 -2.11 2.69
N ASP A 76 6.70 -0.79 2.61
CA ASP A 76 5.81 0.13 3.32
C ASP A 76 4.40 0.13 2.72
N LEU A 77 4.28 0.02 1.39
CA LEU A 77 3.00 -0.23 0.71
C LEU A 77 2.37 -1.57 1.13
N THR A 78 3.16 -2.64 1.25
CA THR A 78 2.68 -3.94 1.72
C THR A 78 2.21 -3.87 3.17
N LYS A 79 2.89 -3.11 4.04
CA LYS A 79 2.42 -2.87 5.41
C LYS A 79 1.07 -2.16 5.43
N HIS A 80 0.91 -1.10 4.63
CA HIS A 80 -0.35 -0.39 4.54
C HIS A 80 -1.48 -1.30 4.03
N LEU A 81 -1.20 -2.11 3.01
CA LEU A 81 -2.16 -3.08 2.49
C LEU A 81 -2.54 -4.10 3.57
N ASN A 82 -1.58 -4.60 4.35
CA ASN A 82 -1.86 -5.53 5.43
C ASN A 82 -2.77 -4.92 6.50
N VAL A 83 -2.53 -3.65 6.88
CA VAL A 83 -3.43 -2.92 7.81
C VAL A 83 -4.84 -2.80 7.22
N SER A 84 -4.98 -2.48 5.94
CA SER A 84 -6.29 -2.42 5.29
C SER A 84 -6.99 -3.79 5.21
N LEU A 85 -6.23 -4.88 5.03
CA LEU A 85 -6.79 -6.23 5.06
C LEU A 85 -7.25 -6.63 6.46
N GLU A 86 -6.51 -6.26 7.51
CA GLU A 86 -6.91 -6.48 8.90
C GLU A 86 -8.18 -5.69 9.24
N GLU A 87 -8.28 -4.43 8.82
CA GLU A 87 -9.49 -3.62 9.00
C GLU A 87 -10.69 -4.24 8.27
N PHE A 88 -10.50 -4.66 7.02
CA PHE A 88 -11.55 -5.30 6.24
C PHE A 88 -12.00 -6.64 6.82
N ALA A 89 -11.06 -7.44 7.35
CA ALA A 89 -11.40 -8.66 8.06
C ALA A 89 -12.27 -8.38 9.29
N GLY A 90 -11.96 -7.34 10.06
CA GLY A 90 -12.79 -6.89 11.18
C GLY A 90 -14.20 -6.45 10.75
N GLN A 91 -14.32 -5.79 9.60
CA GLN A 91 -15.64 -5.43 9.05
C GLN A 91 -16.47 -6.67 8.64
N ILE A 92 -15.84 -7.72 8.11
CA ILE A 92 -16.54 -8.98 7.79
C ILE A 92 -17.02 -9.66 9.07
N GLU A 93 -16.22 -9.67 10.12
CA GLU A 93 -16.58 -10.24 11.42
C GLU A 93 -17.79 -9.52 12.02
N LEU A 94 -17.75 -8.18 12.05
CA LEU A 94 -18.88 -7.34 12.47
C LEU A 94 -20.14 -7.61 11.65
N LEU A 95 -20.02 -7.76 10.33
CA LEU A 95 -21.17 -8.09 9.47
C LEU A 95 -21.77 -9.46 9.81
N GLY A 96 -20.93 -10.43 10.21
CA GLY A 96 -21.38 -11.72 10.74
C GLY A 96 -22.18 -11.58 12.04
N GLU A 97 -21.70 -10.74 12.97
CA GLU A 97 -22.40 -10.45 14.23
C GLU A 97 -23.74 -9.72 14.00
N GLU A 98 -23.73 -8.70 13.13
CA GLU A 98 -24.92 -7.94 12.76
C GLU A 98 -25.97 -8.80 12.05
N ALA A 99 -25.54 -9.74 11.20
CA ALA A 99 -26.44 -10.72 10.58
C ALA A 99 -27.15 -11.59 11.62
N GLY A 100 -26.47 -11.92 12.73
CA GLY A 100 -27.09 -12.61 13.87
C GLY A 100 -28.21 -11.79 14.53
N SER A 101 -28.03 -10.47 14.65
CA SER A 101 -29.09 -9.58 15.16
C SER A 101 -30.33 -9.60 14.25
N ILE A 102 -30.14 -9.55 12.93
CA ILE A 102 -31.23 -9.65 11.96
C ILE A 102 -31.92 -11.02 12.04
N GLU A 103 -31.16 -12.10 12.25
CA GLU A 103 -31.71 -13.43 12.47
C GLU A 103 -32.64 -13.44 13.71
N THR A 104 -32.23 -12.84 14.82
CA THR A 104 -33.09 -12.80 16.02
C THR A 104 -34.39 -12.02 15.79
N VAL A 105 -34.33 -10.90 15.06
CA VAL A 105 -35.50 -10.08 14.73
C VAL A 105 -36.44 -10.84 13.80
N THR A 106 -35.91 -11.48 12.75
CA THR A 106 -36.71 -12.27 11.81
C THR A 106 -37.34 -13.50 12.49
N GLN A 107 -36.62 -14.18 13.38
CA GLN A 107 -37.17 -15.26 14.20
C GLN A 107 -38.31 -14.75 15.10
N ASN A 108 -38.18 -13.57 15.70
CA ASN A 108 -39.24 -12.95 16.49
C ASN A 108 -40.49 -12.67 15.63
N TRP A 109 -40.32 -12.05 14.47
CA TRP A 109 -41.41 -11.80 13.54
C TRP A 109 -42.11 -13.08 13.09
N MET A 110 -41.37 -14.15 12.82
CA MET A 110 -41.96 -15.45 12.50
C MET A 110 -42.81 -16.01 13.65
N ARG A 111 -42.40 -15.82 14.92
CA ARG A 111 -43.21 -16.22 16.09
C ARG A 111 -44.51 -15.41 16.16
N ILE A 112 -44.44 -14.10 15.91
CA ILE A 112 -45.62 -13.22 15.89
C ILE A 112 -46.59 -13.65 14.78
N ILE A 113 -46.09 -13.87 13.56
CA ILE A 113 -46.90 -14.30 12.41
C ILE A 113 -47.60 -15.62 12.73
N ARG A 114 -46.88 -16.62 13.27
CA ARG A 114 -47.48 -17.90 13.67
C ARG A 114 -48.57 -17.72 14.74
N ALA A 115 -48.34 -16.87 15.74
CA ALA A 115 -49.33 -16.60 16.77
C ALA A 115 -50.60 -15.95 16.18
N VAL A 116 -50.45 -14.99 15.28
CA VAL A 116 -51.57 -14.36 14.57
C VAL A 116 -52.29 -15.37 13.69
N SER A 117 -51.57 -16.22 12.93
CA SER A 117 -52.19 -17.26 12.12
C SER A 117 -52.96 -18.28 12.97
N LEU A 118 -52.43 -18.68 14.12
CA LEU A 118 -53.10 -19.59 15.04
C LEU A 118 -54.37 -18.95 15.63
N ALA A 119 -54.29 -17.69 16.05
CA ALA A 119 -55.44 -16.93 16.56
C ALA A 119 -56.51 -16.71 15.47
N SER A 120 -56.10 -16.39 14.24
CA SER A 120 -56.99 -16.20 13.09
C SER A 120 -57.70 -17.49 12.71
N ASN A 121 -56.96 -18.61 12.65
CA ASN A 121 -57.54 -19.92 12.40
C ASN A 121 -58.48 -20.36 13.53
N SER A 122 -58.11 -20.07 14.79
CA SER A 122 -58.99 -20.33 15.92
C SER A 122 -60.29 -19.54 15.81
N LEU A 123 -60.25 -18.27 15.39
CA LEU A 123 -61.45 -17.46 15.19
C LEU A 123 -62.34 -18.01 14.07
N SER A 124 -61.76 -18.51 12.97
CA SER A 124 -62.53 -19.10 11.87
C SER A 124 -63.15 -20.46 12.18
N ASN A 125 -62.60 -21.18 13.16
CA ASN A 125 -63.06 -22.53 13.51
C ASN A 125 -64.27 -22.53 14.46
N TYR A 126 -64.50 -21.45 15.22
CA TYR A 126 -65.69 -21.31 16.05
C TYR A 126 -66.85 -20.74 15.24
N LYS A 127 -67.95 -21.49 15.14
CA LYS A 127 -69.22 -21.01 14.54
C LYS A 127 -70.18 -20.57 15.63
N GLU A 128 -71.18 -19.76 15.28
CA GLU A 128 -72.22 -19.27 16.22
C GLU A 128 -72.86 -20.43 17.02
N GLU A 129 -73.04 -21.59 16.37
CA GLU A 129 -73.61 -22.82 16.95
C GLU A 129 -72.75 -23.42 18.08
N ASP A 130 -71.43 -23.21 18.07
CA ASP A 130 -70.52 -23.71 19.10
C ASP A 130 -70.67 -22.94 20.41
N TYR A 131 -71.17 -21.70 20.38
CA TYR A 131 -71.39 -20.87 21.57
C TYR A 131 -72.70 -21.20 22.32
N GLU A 132 -73.61 -21.93 21.69
CA GLU A 132 -74.94 -22.27 22.22
C GLU A 132 -74.94 -23.56 23.05
N THR A 133 -74.08 -24.53 22.74
CA THR A 133 -74.11 -25.88 23.38
C THR A 133 -73.08 -26.02 24.51
N GLU A 134 -71.85 -25.53 24.30
CA GLU A 134 -70.79 -25.50 25.32
C GLU A 134 -69.94 -24.26 25.04
N ARG A 135 -70.03 -23.21 25.86
CA ARG A 135 -69.17 -22.01 25.65
C ARG A 135 -67.71 -22.46 25.60
N PRO A 136 -67.00 -22.28 24.48
CA PRO A 136 -65.62 -22.72 24.38
C PRO A 136 -64.81 -21.95 25.41
N MET A 137 -64.27 -22.67 26.40
CA MET A 137 -63.45 -22.10 27.46
C MET A 137 -62.19 -21.54 26.80
N THR A 138 -61.98 -20.23 26.89
CA THR A 138 -60.74 -19.63 26.39
C THR A 138 -59.59 -20.02 27.32
N GLU A 139 -58.63 -20.79 26.79
CA GLU A 139 -57.45 -21.14 27.56
C GLU A 139 -56.57 -19.90 27.79
N ARG A 140 -56.00 -19.79 28.99
CA ARG A 140 -55.09 -18.70 29.33
C ARG A 140 -53.78 -18.87 28.57
N LEU A 141 -53.35 -17.84 27.84
CA LEU A 141 -52.06 -17.84 27.17
C LEU A 141 -50.92 -17.89 28.20
N VAL A 142 -50.06 -18.90 28.09
CA VAL A 142 -48.86 -19.08 28.93
C VAL A 142 -47.61 -18.94 28.07
N ARG A 143 -46.58 -18.27 28.59
CA ARG A 143 -45.26 -18.25 27.96
C ARG A 143 -44.53 -19.56 28.25
N CYS A 144 -44.43 -20.42 27.25
CA CYS A 144 -43.66 -21.66 27.32
C CYS A 144 -42.29 -21.48 26.66
N LYS A 145 -41.23 -22.01 27.28
CA LYS A 145 -39.93 -22.13 26.60
C LYS A 145 -40.02 -23.27 25.59
N ILE A 146 -39.51 -23.03 24.39
CA ILE A 146 -39.53 -23.98 23.28
C ILE A 146 -38.08 -24.38 22.99
N ASP A 147 -37.86 -25.67 22.79
CA ASP A 147 -36.55 -26.25 22.44
C ASP A 147 -36.25 -26.07 20.93
N GLU A 148 -35.02 -26.37 20.50
CA GLU A 148 -34.60 -26.30 19.08
C GLU A 148 -35.47 -27.19 18.17
N SER A 149 -36.01 -28.28 18.72
CA SER A 149 -36.96 -29.18 18.05
C SER A 149 -38.42 -28.69 18.06
N GLN A 150 -38.66 -27.43 18.41
CA GLN A 150 -39.99 -26.81 18.56
C GLN A 150 -40.93 -27.49 19.58
N LYS A 151 -40.39 -28.26 20.52
CA LYS A 151 -41.16 -28.88 21.62
C LYS A 151 -41.17 -28.00 22.85
N ILE A 152 -42.28 -27.99 23.59
CA ILE A 152 -42.41 -27.27 24.87
C ILE A 152 -41.49 -27.95 25.89
N ILE A 153 -40.62 -27.16 26.53
CA ILE A 153 -39.77 -27.63 27.61
C ILE A 153 -40.61 -27.68 28.89
N THR A 154 -41.12 -28.86 29.24
CA THR A 154 -41.72 -29.12 30.54
C THR A 154 -40.62 -29.42 31.56
N LYS A 155 -40.47 -28.56 32.57
CA LYS A 155 -39.67 -28.91 33.76
C LYS A 155 -40.45 -29.98 34.53
N ASN A 156 -39.86 -31.16 34.68
CA ASN A 156 -40.35 -32.20 35.59
C ASN A 156 -40.05 -31.81 37.04
#